data_AF-A0A971YBV5-F1
#
_entry.id   AF-A0A971YBV5-F1
#
_cell.length_a   1.000
_cell.length_b   1.000
_cell.length_c   1.000
_cell.angle_alpha   90.00
_cell.angle_beta   90.00
_cell.angle_gamma   90.00
#
_symmetry.space_group_name_H-M   'P 1'
#
loop_
_entity.id
_entity.type
_entity.pdbx_description
1 polymer ?
#
loop_
_entity_poly.entity_id
_entity_poly.type
_entity_poly.pdbx_seq_one_letter_code
_entity_poly.pdbx_strand_id
1 'polypeptide(L)'
;MTASTPACSLSADILASLKEHGYQEIFMHAPIGIFMATPEGYFAVNPAMALMLGYASAQEMQELVCDIPTQIFAHPKEFFT
;
A
#
# COMPACT_ATOMS: atom_id res chain seq x y z
N MET A 1 -20.92 -18.36 -9.43
CA MET A 1 -20.80 -16.96 -8.98
C MET A 1 -19.37 -16.79 -8.46
N THR A 2 -18.42 -16.61 -9.37
CA THR A 2 -17.01 -16.42 -9.04
C THR A 2 -16.81 -14.93 -8.81
N ALA A 3 -16.78 -14.51 -7.55
CA ALA A 3 -16.31 -13.18 -7.21
C ALA A 3 -14.83 -13.12 -7.61
N SER A 4 -14.52 -12.47 -8.73
CA SER A 4 -13.17 -12.05 -9.07
C SER A 4 -12.68 -11.21 -7.91
N THR A 5 -11.80 -11.76 -7.09
CA THR A 5 -10.92 -10.99 -6.22
C THR A 5 -10.31 -9.88 -7.09
N PRO A 6 -10.46 -8.58 -6.77
CA PRO A 6 -9.69 -7.57 -7.46
C PRO A 6 -8.24 -7.87 -7.11
N ALA A 7 -7.50 -8.42 -8.07
CA ALA A 7 -6.06 -8.48 -7.97
C ALA A 7 -5.61 -7.04 -7.72
N CYS A 8 -4.87 -6.80 -6.64
CA CYS A 8 -4.21 -5.54 -6.38
C CYS A 8 -3.27 -5.23 -7.57
N SER A 9 -3.82 -4.59 -8.59
CA SER A 9 -3.17 -4.22 -9.84
C SER A 9 -3.12 -2.70 -9.85
N LEU A 10 -2.01 -1.98 -9.84
CA LEU A 10 -0.59 -2.28 -9.88
C LEU A 10 0.12 -1.24 -8.99
N SER A 11 0.98 -1.66 -8.06
CA SER A 11 1.92 -0.78 -7.36
C SER A 11 2.99 -0.15 -8.28
N ALA A 12 3.06 -0.60 -9.54
CA ALA A 12 4.08 -0.20 -10.50
C ALA A 12 3.98 1.28 -10.90
N ASP A 13 2.77 1.84 -11.06
CA ASP A 13 2.59 3.23 -11.49
C ASP A 13 2.99 4.21 -10.38
N ILE A 14 2.58 3.92 -9.14
CA ILE A 14 3.00 4.68 -7.96
C ILE A 14 4.52 4.57 -7.77
N LEU A 15 5.09 3.37 -7.93
CA LEU A 15 6.53 3.17 -7.81
C LEU A 15 7.29 3.91 -8.92
N ALA A 16 6.78 3.93 -10.17
CA ALA A 16 7.37 4.70 -11.26
C ALA A 16 7.34 6.20 -10.97
N SER A 17 6.22 6.71 -10.45
CA SER A 17 6.09 8.11 -10.03
C SER A 17 7.08 8.47 -8.91
N LEU A 18 7.25 7.61 -7.90
CA LEU A 18 8.26 7.79 -6.85
C LEU A 18 9.68 7.87 -7.42
N LYS A 19 9.99 7.06 -8.43
CA LYS A 19 11.30 7.08 -9.10
C LYS A 19 11.50 8.38 -9.87
N GLU A 20 10.52 8.78 -10.66
CA GLU A 20 10.56 10.00 -11.47
C GLU A 20 10.79 11.25 -10.60
N HIS A 21 10.16 11.31 -9.44
CA HIS A 21 10.29 12.44 -8.51
C HIS A 21 11.43 12.31 -7.49
N GLY A 22 12.24 11.24 -7.56
CA GLY A 22 13.39 11.03 -6.68
C GLY A 22 13.05 10.65 -5.24
N TYR A 23 11.82 10.22 -4.97
CA TYR A 23 11.36 9.80 -3.63
C TYR A 23 11.57 8.31 -3.35
N GLN A 24 12.00 7.50 -4.33
CA GLN A 24 12.17 6.05 -4.18
C GLN A 24 13.04 5.67 -2.97
N GLU A 25 14.18 6.32 -2.78
CA GLU A 25 15.11 6.01 -1.69
C GLU A 25 14.49 6.29 -0.31
N ILE A 26 13.83 7.45 -0.17
CA ILE A 26 13.12 7.81 1.06
C ILE A 26 12.00 6.80 1.32
N PHE A 27 11.23 6.45 0.31
CA PHE A 27 10.16 5.48 0.45
C PHE A 27 10.68 4.13 0.93
N MET A 28 11.71 3.58 0.28
CA MET A 28 12.24 2.25 0.58
C MET A 28 12.98 2.16 1.91
N HIS A 29 13.69 3.21 2.32
CA HIS A 29 14.58 3.20 3.48
C HIS A 29 14.08 4.01 4.68
N ALA A 30 12.92 4.67 4.59
CA ALA A 30 12.34 5.36 5.73
C ALA A 30 12.11 4.39 6.90
N PRO A 31 12.51 4.76 8.13
CA PRO A 31 12.25 3.96 9.34
C PRO A 31 10.79 4.06 9.82
N ILE A 32 9.96 4.84 9.12
CA ILE A 32 8.54 5.02 9.39
C ILE A 32 7.73 4.24 8.35
N GLY A 33 6.57 3.71 8.76
CA GLY A 33 5.63 3.10 7.84
C GLY A 33 5.07 4.15 6.88
N ILE A 34 5.30 3.96 5.58
CA ILE A 34 4.75 4.81 4.52
C ILE A 34 3.86 3.95 3.65
N PHE A 35 2.64 4.43 3.44
CA PHE A 35 1.75 3.93 2.39
C PHE A 35 1.29 5.11 1.54
N MET A 36 1.05 4.84 0.27
CA MET A 36 0.31 5.74 -0.61
C MET A 36 -0.93 5.01 -1.06
N ALA A 37 -2.04 5.72 -1.08
CA ALA A 37 -3.30 5.24 -1.62
C ALA A 37 -3.85 6.30 -2.57
N THR A 38 -4.50 5.86 -3.64
CA THR A 38 -5.30 6.75 -4.49
C THR A 38 -6.80 6.49 -4.27
N PRO A 39 -7.69 7.43 -4.64
CA PRO A 39 -9.13 7.23 -4.59
C PRO A 39 -9.62 5.99 -5.38
N GLU A 40 -8.87 5.59 -6.40
CA GLU A 40 -9.14 4.42 -7.24
C GLU A 40 -8.72 3.10 -6.58
N GLY A 41 -8.12 3.15 -5.39
CA GLY A 41 -7.75 1.96 -4.62
C GLY A 41 -6.35 1.41 -4.93
N TYR A 42 -5.53 2.12 -5.70
CA TYR A 42 -4.13 1.75 -5.89
C TYR A 42 -3.35 2.04 -4.62
N PHE A 43 -2.49 1.12 -4.19
CA PHE A 43 -1.63 1.36 -3.04
C PHE A 43 -0.21 0.85 -3.21
N ALA A 44 0.73 1.55 -2.58
CA ALA A 44 2.11 1.13 -2.41
C ALA A 44 2.48 1.26 -0.94
N VAL A 45 3.18 0.26 -0.40
CA VAL A 45 3.64 0.23 1.00
C VAL A 45 5.14 0.03 1.03
N ASN A 46 5.81 0.70 1.97
CA ASN A 46 7.23 0.50 2.17
C ASN A 46 7.53 -0.72 3.07
N PRO A 47 8.78 -1.22 3.09
CA PRO A 47 9.15 -2.35 3.95
C PRO A 47 8.91 -2.10 5.44
N ALA A 48 9.11 -0.86 5.91
CA ALA A 48 8.88 -0.52 7.31
C ALA A 48 7.41 -0.70 7.72
N MET A 49 6.45 -0.32 6.86
CA MET A 49 5.03 -0.51 7.12
C MET A 49 4.67 -1.99 7.22
N ALA A 50 5.17 -2.80 6.29
CA ALA A 50 4.93 -4.25 6.29
C ALA A 50 5.43 -4.89 7.60
N LEU A 51 6.67 -4.56 8.00
CA LEU A 51 7.27 -5.05 9.24
C LEU A 51 6.51 -4.58 10.48
N MET A 52 6.07 -3.32 10.53
CA MET A 52 5.29 -2.78 11.65
C MET A 52 3.96 -3.49 11.83
N LEU A 53 3.33 -3.92 10.74
CA LEU A 53 2.07 -4.66 10.77
C LEU A 53 2.25 -6.18 10.87
N GLY A 54 3.50 -6.68 10.90
CA GLY A 54 3.80 -8.10 11.10
C GLY A 54 3.86 -8.94 9.81
N TYR A 55 3.95 -8.31 8.63
CA TYR A 55 4.18 -8.99 7.36
C TYR A 55 5.69 -9.18 7.11
N ALA A 56 6.06 -10.26 6.45
CA ALA A 56 7.45 -10.57 6.11
C ALA A 56 8.00 -9.69 4.98
N SER A 57 7.13 -9.13 4.14
CA SER A 57 7.53 -8.19 3.08
C SER A 57 6.41 -7.25 2.65
N ALA A 58 6.79 -6.14 2.00
CA ALA A 58 5.87 -5.22 1.35
C ALA A 58 5.03 -5.90 0.25
N GLN A 59 5.62 -6.89 -0.44
CA GLN A 59 4.94 -7.68 -1.46
C GLN A 59 3.82 -8.54 -0.84
N GLU A 60 4.14 -9.27 0.23
CA GLU A 60 3.18 -10.10 0.96
C GLU A 60 2.03 -9.25 1.53
N MET A 61 2.34 -8.08 2.09
CA MET A 61 1.31 -7.16 2.55
C MET A 61 0.41 -6.72 1.39
N GLN A 62 0.96 -6.42 0.21
CA GLN A 62 0.16 -6.03 -0.97
C GLN A 62 -0.72 -7.17 -1.52
N GLU A 63 -0.31 -8.42 -1.32
CA GLU A 63 -1.09 -9.58 -1.73
C GLU A 63 -2.23 -9.89 -0.76
N LEU A 64 -2.05 -9.59 0.54
CA LEU A 64 -3.00 -9.91 1.60
C LEU A 64 -3.93 -8.74 1.95
N VAL A 65 -3.47 -7.50 1.80
CA VAL A 65 -4.19 -6.28 2.17
C VAL A 65 -4.58 -5.54 0.89
N CYS A 66 -5.81 -5.75 0.40
CA CYS A 66 -6.31 -5.10 -0.82
C CYS A 66 -7.26 -3.93 -0.55
N ASP A 67 -7.70 -3.73 0.69
CA ASP A 67 -8.65 -2.69 1.08
C ASP A 67 -8.21 -2.05 2.41
N ILE A 68 -7.19 -1.21 2.33
CA ILE A 68 -6.60 -0.51 3.49
C ILE A 68 -7.67 0.20 4.35
N PRO A 69 -8.64 0.95 3.80
CA PRO A 69 -9.68 1.57 4.61
C PRO A 69 -10.40 0.60 5.52
N THR A 70 -10.75 -0.61 5.05
CA THR A 70 -11.52 -1.57 5.86
C THR A 70 -10.65 -2.53 6.66
N GLN A 71 -9.42 -2.79 6.21
CA GLN A 71 -8.54 -3.82 6.80
C GLN A 71 -7.51 -3.25 7.78
N ILE A 72 -7.12 -1.98 7.62
CA ILE A 72 -6.08 -1.35 8.45
C ILE A 72 -6.66 -0.26 9.36
N PHE A 73 -7.64 0.52 8.89
CA PHE A 73 -8.20 1.62 9.67
C PHE A 73 -9.33 1.13 10.60
N ALA A 74 -9.26 1.54 11.87
CA ALA A 74 -10.32 1.24 12.84
C ALA A 74 -11.67 1.87 12.46
N HIS A 75 -11.63 3.00 11.76
CA HIS A 75 -12.80 3.73 11.25
C HIS A 75 -12.64 3.98 9.75
N PRO A 76 -13.12 3.06 8.89
CA PRO A 76 -12.93 3.13 7.43
C PRO A 76 -13.44 4.43 6.81
N LYS A 77 -14.48 5.03 7.41
CA LYS A 77 -15.10 6.27 6.93
C LYS A 77 -14.23 7.51 7.11
N GLU A 78 -13.16 7.44 7.89
CA GLU A 78 -12.25 8.58 8.14
C GLU A 78 -11.10 8.64 7.14
N PHE A 79 -10.97 7.64 6.24
CA PHE A 79 -9.83 7.53 5.33
C PHE A 79 -9.79 8.61 4.23
N PHE A 80 -10.95 9.10 3.78
CA PHE A 80 -11.07 10.13 2.73
C PHE A 80 -11.91 11.36 3.14
N THR A 81 -12.28 11.48 4.42
CA THR A 81 -13.23 12.50 4.92
C THR A 81 -12.51 13.75 5.41
#